data_AF-A0A554JDZ1-F1
#
_entry.id   AF-A0A554JDZ1-F1
#
_cell.length_a   1.000
_cell.length_b   1.000
_cell.length_c   1.000
_cell.angle_alpha   90.00
_cell.angle_beta   90.00
_cell.angle_gamma   90.00
#
_symmetry.space_group_name_H-M   'P 1'
#
loop_
_entity.id
_entity.type
_entity.pdbx_description
1 polymer ?
#
loop_
_entity_poly.entity_id
_entity_poly.type
_entity_poly.pdbx_seq_one_letter_code
_entity_poly.pdbx_strand_id
1 'polypeptide(L)'
;MLSRPASTTENFMEQRIINSGKLATPDLVQLAKYGHDQLFIDYDEEADVLYVSFGKPQKADDAIQGEDDIIRRKKDNKIIGLTILNASKFKK
;
A
#
# COMPACT_ATOMS: atom_id res chain seq x y z
N MET A 1 -35.19 19.23 -4.49
CA MET A 1 -34.47 18.20 -5.28
C MET A 1 -34.25 17.00 -4.37
N LEU A 2 -34.95 15.90 -4.58
CA LEU A 2 -34.74 14.66 -3.83
C LEU A 2 -33.54 13.94 -4.45
N SER A 3 -32.52 13.65 -3.64
CA SER A 3 -31.37 12.85 -4.03
C SER A 3 -31.82 11.46 -4.48
N ARG A 4 -31.32 11.01 -5.64
CA ARG A 4 -31.58 9.66 -6.13
C ARG A 4 -30.93 8.65 -5.19
N PRO A 5 -31.64 7.62 -4.69
CA PRO A 5 -31.01 6.58 -3.88
C PRO A 5 -29.96 5.83 -4.72
N ALA A 6 -28.83 5.52 -4.10
CA ALA A 6 -27.78 4.71 -4.72
C ALA A 6 -28.35 3.34 -5.15
N SER A 7 -27.88 2.83 -6.29
CA SER A 7 -28.27 1.53 -6.83
C SER A 7 -27.74 0.39 -5.95
N THR A 8 -28.40 -0.79 -5.98
CA THR A 8 -27.96 -1.98 -5.24
C THR A 8 -26.50 -2.37 -5.54
N THR A 9 -26.03 -2.14 -6.76
CA THR A 9 -24.64 -2.36 -7.18
C THR A 9 -23.67 -1.38 -6.52
N GLU A 10 -24.05 -0.10 -6.41
CA GLU A 10 -23.25 0.92 -5.71
C GLU A 10 -23.08 0.56 -4.24
N ASN A 11 -24.16 0.16 -3.56
CA ASN A 11 -24.10 -0.29 -2.16
C ASN A 11 -23.22 -1.53 -1.98
N PHE A 12 -23.23 -2.46 -2.93
CA PHE A 12 -22.37 -3.66 -2.87
C PHE A 12 -20.88 -3.31 -3.03
N MET A 13 -20.54 -2.46 -3.99
CA MET A 13 -19.16 -2.04 -4.21
C MET A 13 -18.62 -1.23 -3.03
N GLU A 14 -19.44 -0.34 -2.46
CA GLU A 14 -19.10 0.39 -1.24
C GLU A 14 -18.81 -0.57 -0.08
N GLN A 15 -19.70 -1.53 0.17
CA GLN A 15 -19.51 -2.49 1.26
C GLN A 15 -18.25 -3.35 1.06
N ARG A 16 -17.92 -3.71 -0.19
CA ARG A 16 -16.68 -4.43 -0.52
C ARG A 16 -15.44 -3.59 -0.20
N ILE A 17 -15.44 -2.30 -0.54
CA ILE A 17 -14.34 -1.38 -0.23
C ILE A 17 -14.17 -1.25 1.28
N ILE A 18 -15.26 -1.02 2.01
CA ILE A 18 -15.25 -0.90 3.48
C ILE A 18 -14.70 -2.17 4.13
N ASN A 19 -15.16 -3.35 3.69
CA ASN A 19 -14.70 -4.61 4.27
C ASN A 19 -13.24 -4.89 3.96
N SER A 20 -12.79 -4.61 2.74
CA SER A 20 -11.38 -4.76 2.35
C SER A 20 -10.49 -3.82 3.15
N GLY A 21 -10.91 -2.56 3.33
CA GLY A 21 -10.23 -1.59 4.18
C GLY A 21 -10.11 -2.06 5.62
N LYS A 22 -11.21 -2.52 6.24
CA LYS A 22 -11.20 -3.08 7.60
C LYS A 22 -10.25 -4.26 7.76
N LEU A 23 -10.17 -5.14 6.76
CA LEU A 23 -9.26 -6.28 6.77
C LEU A 23 -7.78 -5.86 6.69
N ALA A 24 -7.47 -4.79 5.96
CA ALA A 24 -6.11 -4.28 5.82
C ALA A 24 -5.66 -3.38 6.98
N THR A 25 -6.59 -2.72 7.69
CA THR A 25 -6.29 -1.72 8.74
C THR A 25 -5.27 -2.18 9.79
N PRO A 26 -5.34 -3.39 10.37
CA PRO A 26 -4.37 -3.80 11.40
C PRO A 26 -2.93 -3.77 10.88
N ASP A 27 -2.70 -4.30 9.67
CA ASP A 27 -1.38 -4.35 9.05
C ASP A 27 -0.92 -2.95 8.65
N LEU A 28 -1.80 -2.12 8.08
CA LEU A 28 -1.48 -0.73 7.73
C LEU A 28 -1.09 0.11 8.95
N VAL A 29 -1.76 -0.08 10.10
CA VAL A 29 -1.41 0.59 11.36
C VAL A 29 -0.03 0.14 11.85
N GLN A 30 0.27 -1.16 11.76
CA GLN A 30 1.59 -1.67 12.13
C GLN A 30 2.69 -1.11 11.23
N LEU A 31 2.44 -1.06 9.91
CA LEU A 31 3.37 -0.50 8.93
C LEU A 31 3.61 0.99 9.15
N ALA A 32 2.56 1.77 9.45
CA ALA A 32 2.68 3.20 9.75
C ALA A 32 3.53 3.48 10.99
N LYS A 33 3.48 2.62 12.01
CA LYS A 33 4.30 2.76 13.23
C LYS A 33 5.79 2.67 12.96
N TYR A 34 6.24 1.89 11.96
CA TYR A 34 7.65 1.90 11.54
C TYR A 34 8.08 3.24 10.96
N GLY A 35 7.13 3.98 10.38
CA GLY A 35 7.32 5.28 9.75
C GLY A 35 6.99 6.48 10.64
N HIS A 36 6.96 6.33 11.97
CA HIS A 36 6.52 7.38 12.89
C HIS A 36 5.09 7.86 12.60
N ASP A 37 4.16 6.92 12.57
CA ASP A 37 2.72 7.12 12.31
C ASP A 37 2.41 7.66 10.91
N GLN A 38 3.34 7.50 9.96
CA GLN A 38 3.18 7.87 8.56
C GLN A 38 3.48 6.69 7.63
N LEU A 39 2.60 6.47 6.66
CA LEU A 39 2.72 5.45 5.63
C LEU A 39 2.25 6.05 4.30
N PHE A 40 3.07 5.92 3.26
CA PHE A 40 2.71 6.33 1.90
C PHE A 40 2.71 5.10 1.01
N ILE A 41 1.63 4.93 0.25
CA ILE A 41 1.43 3.80 -0.66
C ILE A 41 1.02 4.37 -2.01
N ASP A 42 1.68 3.92 -3.06
CA ASP A 42 1.40 4.33 -4.44
C ASP A 42 1.48 3.10 -5.35
N TYR A 43 0.41 2.84 -6.12
CA TYR A 43 0.34 1.70 -7.03
C TYR A 43 0.39 2.19 -8.47
N ASP A 44 1.45 1.81 -9.17
CA ASP A 44 1.61 2.05 -10.60
C ASP A 44 1.05 0.86 -11.37
N GLU A 45 -0.14 1.05 -11.94
CA GLU A 45 -0.84 0.00 -12.70
C GLU A 45 -0.12 -0.35 -14.01
N GLU A 46 0.55 0.61 -14.66
CA GLU A 46 1.25 0.38 -15.93
C GLU A 46 2.48 -0.51 -15.73
N ALA A 47 3.18 -0.32 -14.61
CA ALA A 47 4.36 -1.10 -14.24
C ALA A 47 4.05 -2.38 -13.45
N ASP A 48 2.83 -2.53 -12.91
CA ASP A 48 2.46 -3.53 -11.89
C ASP A 48 3.39 -3.49 -10.66
N VAL A 49 3.58 -2.27 -10.13
CA VAL A 49 4.48 -2.00 -9.00
C VAL A 49 3.77 -1.27 -7.86
N LEU A 50 3.93 -1.77 -6.64
CA LEU A 50 3.47 -1.08 -5.43
C LEU A 50 4.66 -0.49 -4.67
N TYR A 51 4.67 0.83 -4.54
CA TYR A 51 5.62 1.57 -3.72
C TYR A 51 5.07 1.76 -2.31
N VAL A 52 5.87 1.43 -1.30
CA VAL A 52 5.55 1.64 0.11
C VAL A 52 6.68 2.46 0.75
N SER A 53 6.36 3.58 1.38
CA SER A 53 7.32 4.35 2.18
C SER A 53 6.88 4.42 3.64
N PHE A 54 7.81 4.08 4.55
CA PHE A 54 7.64 4.23 5.98
C PHE A 54 8.11 5.63 6.38
N GLY A 55 7.18 6.51 6.73
CA GLY A 55 7.45 7.93 6.88
C GLY A 55 7.39 8.69 5.56
N LYS A 56 7.66 10.00 5.61
CA LYS A 56 7.73 10.84 4.41
C LYS A 56 8.66 10.22 3.35
N PRO A 57 8.25 10.13 2.07
CA PRO A 57 9.10 9.62 1.00
C PRO A 57 10.44 10.34 0.97
N GLN A 58 11.52 9.56 0.94
CA GLN A 58 12.88 10.07 1.01
C GLN A 58 13.83 9.22 0.16
N LYS A 59 14.97 9.81 -0.18
CA LYS A 59 16.02 9.13 -0.93
C LYS A 59 16.65 8.04 -0.06
N ALA A 60 16.75 6.84 -0.63
CA ALA A 60 17.51 5.72 -0.08
C ALA A 60 19.00 5.92 -0.38
N ASP A 61 19.87 5.45 0.51
CA ASP A 61 21.31 5.32 0.23
C ASP A 61 21.64 3.98 -0.43
N ASP A 62 20.81 2.97 -0.20
CA ASP A 62 20.98 1.61 -0.68
C ASP A 62 19.64 0.94 -1.05
N ALA A 63 19.68 -0.05 -1.94
CA ALA A 63 18.53 -0.85 -2.35
C ALA A 63 18.95 -2.30 -2.59
N ILE A 64 18.27 -3.23 -1.92
CA ILE A 64 18.56 -4.66 -2.02
C ILE A 64 17.35 -5.35 -2.65
N GLN A 65 17.54 -5.94 -3.82
CA GLN A 65 16.54 -6.80 -4.45
C GLN A 65 16.60 -8.21 -3.83
N GLY A 66 15.49 -8.66 -3.25
CA GLY A 66 15.34 -10.05 -2.81
C GLY A 66 14.88 -10.96 -3.95
N GLU A 67 14.89 -12.26 -3.69
CA GLU A 67 14.32 -13.28 -4.59
C GLU A 67 12.77 -13.30 -4.56
N ASP A 68 12.17 -12.48 -3.69
CA ASP A 68 10.73 -12.40 -3.41
C ASP A 68 10.00 -11.32 -4.22
N ASP A 69 10.59 -10.83 -5.32
CA ASP A 69 10.09 -9.69 -6.11
C ASP A 69 9.99 -8.37 -5.32
N ILE A 70 10.65 -8.27 -4.17
CA ILE A 70 10.64 -7.08 -3.32
C ILE A 70 12.03 -6.44 -3.31
N ILE A 71 12.08 -5.17 -3.69
CA ILE A 71 13.27 -4.32 -3.50
C ILE A 71 13.11 -3.57 -2.18
N ARG A 72 14.06 -3.78 -1.27
CA ARG A 72 14.10 -3.14 0.05
C ARG A 72 14.92 -1.87 -0.05
N ARG A 73 14.27 -0.71 0.09
CA ARG A 73 14.94 0.61 0.10
C ARG A 73 15.46 0.90 1.49
N LYS A 74 16.75 1.23 1.62
CA LYS A 74 17.41 1.44 2.91
C LYS A 74 17.99 2.85 3.04
N LYS A 75 18.11 3.30 4.29
CA LYS A 75 18.83 4.50 4.70
C LYS A 75 19.40 4.28 6.08
N ASP A 76 20.69 4.57 6.28
CA ASP A 76 21.37 4.35 7.56
C ASP A 76 21.18 2.91 8.07
N ASN A 77 21.27 1.94 7.15
CA ASN A 77 21.03 0.51 7.37
C ASN A 77 19.61 0.11 7.84
N LYS A 78 18.64 1.03 7.84
CA LYS A 78 17.23 0.77 8.15
C LYS A 78 16.40 0.69 6.86
N ILE A 79 15.42 -0.20 6.83
CA ILE A 79 14.45 -0.21 5.73
C ILE A 79 13.53 1.00 5.87
N ILE A 80 13.48 1.84 4.85
CA ILE A 80 12.64 3.04 4.78
C ILE A 80 11.49 2.91 3.77
N GLY A 81 11.49 1.85 2.98
CA GLY A 81 10.43 1.56 2.03
C GLY A 81 10.65 0.28 1.25
N LEU A 82 9.62 -0.09 0.49
CA LEU A 82 9.59 -1.26 -0.36
C LEU A 82 9.15 -0.85 -1.77
N THR A 83 9.70 -1.51 -2.77
CA THR A 83 9.17 -1.54 -4.13
C THR A 83 8.81 -2.99 -4.41
N ILE A 84 7.52 -3.27 -4.45
CA ILE A 84 6.97 -4.62 -4.66
C ILE A 84 6.66 -4.75 -6.15
N LEU A 85 7.43 -5.59 -6.83
CA LEU A 85 7.26 -5.88 -8.25
C LEU A 85 6.17 -6.94 -8.44
N ASN A 86 5.54 -6.97 -9.61
CA ASN A 86 4.45 -7.90 -9.91
C ASN A 86 3.35 -7.86 -8.82
N ALA A 87 3.03 -6.66 -8.31
CA ALA A 87 2.23 -6.51 -7.09
C ALA A 87 0.84 -7.14 -7.22
N SER A 88 0.28 -7.17 -8.43
CA SER A 88 -0.99 -7.82 -8.76
C SER A 88 -1.01 -9.33 -8.49
N LYS A 89 0.14 -10.01 -8.37
CA LYS A 89 0.25 -11.43 -8.00
C LYS A 89 0.00 -11.68 -6.51
N PHE A 90 0.13 -10.67 -5.66
CA PHE A 90 -0.09 -10.78 -4.21
C PHE A 90 -1.56 -10.64 -3.81
N LYS A 91 -2.49 -10.73 -4.77
CA LYS A 91 -3.93 -10.74 -4.51
C LYS A 91 -4.30 -11.99 -3.67
N LYS A 92 -5.10 -11.77 -2.62
CA LYS A 92 -5.82 -12.86 -1.94
C LYS A 92 -6.95 -13.39 -2.81
#